data_AF-A0A2I3HTQ3-F1
#
_entry.id   AF-A0A2I3HTQ3-F1
#
_cell.length_a   1.000
_cell.length_b   1.000
_cell.length_c   1.000
_cell.angle_alpha   90.00
_cell.angle_beta   90.00
_cell.angle_gamma   90.00
#
_symmetry.space_group_name_H-M   'P 1'
#
loop_
_entity.id
_entity.type
_entity.pdbx_description
1 polymer ?
#
loop_
_entity_poly.entity_id
_entity_poly.type
_entity_poly.pdbx_seq_one_letter_code
_entity_poly.pdbx_strand_id
1 'polypeptide(L)'
;MLGRDEQQEQTIAEDLVMTKYQMVLSLCEEGDAMIMAETGKIFKKEKEMKKGIAFPTSISVNNCVCHFSPLKSDKDCILKEGDLVKIDLGVHVDGFIANVAHTFVVDVAQGIQMTGQKADAIKAAHLCVEAALCLVKPGNHNTHVTEAWTKVAHSFNLQFFFYTWDHQQSRGLLAPIPVPHPTLFQQQPAPTDSGLGR
;
A
#
# COMPACT_ATOMS: atom_id res chain seq x y z
N MET A 1 -22.86 -0.77 -14.70
CA MET A 1 -21.47 -0.52 -15.14
C MET A 1 -20.43 -1.19 -14.23
N LEU A 2 -20.82 -2.17 -13.39
CA LEU A 2 -19.97 -2.75 -12.34
C LEU A 2 -19.16 -3.98 -12.78
N GLY A 3 -19.36 -4.50 -14.00
CA GLY A 3 -18.76 -5.77 -14.43
C GLY A 3 -17.42 -5.67 -15.17
N ARG A 4 -16.93 -4.47 -15.48
CA ARG A 4 -15.63 -4.28 -16.17
C ARG A 4 -14.46 -4.13 -15.22
N ASP A 5 -14.70 -3.61 -14.02
CA ASP A 5 -13.66 -3.39 -13.02
C ASP A 5 -13.26 -4.72 -12.33
N GLU A 6 -14.23 -5.60 -12.01
CA GLU A 6 -13.98 -6.95 -11.47
C GLU A 6 -13.21 -7.84 -12.47
N GLN A 7 -13.51 -7.73 -13.77
CA GLN A 7 -12.78 -8.47 -14.81
C GLN A 7 -11.34 -7.95 -14.97
N GLN A 8 -11.12 -6.65 -14.81
CA GLN A 8 -9.78 -6.07 -14.89
C GLN A 8 -8.91 -6.49 -13.70
N GLU A 9 -9.47 -6.52 -12.47
CA GLU A 9 -8.78 -7.02 -11.28
C GLU A 9 -8.46 -8.52 -11.37
N GLN A 10 -9.38 -9.33 -11.90
CA GLN A 10 -9.14 -10.76 -12.15
C GLN A 10 -8.07 -11.00 -13.22
N THR A 11 -8.04 -10.19 -14.28
CA THR A 11 -7.05 -10.34 -15.36
C THR A 11 -5.64 -9.98 -14.88
N ILE A 12 -5.50 -8.95 -14.04
CA ILE A 12 -4.20 -8.57 -13.44
C ILE A 12 -3.70 -9.68 -12.51
N ALA A 13 -4.60 -10.31 -11.74
CA ALA A 13 -4.24 -11.43 -10.87
C ALA A 13 -3.81 -12.67 -11.68
N GLU A 14 -4.46 -12.99 -12.78
CA GLU A 14 -4.12 -14.16 -13.62
C GLU A 14 -2.81 -13.98 -14.40
N ASP A 15 -2.51 -12.79 -14.93
CA ASP A 15 -1.22 -12.52 -15.59
C ASP A 15 -0.05 -12.51 -14.58
N LEU A 16 -0.29 -12.11 -13.33
CA LEU A 16 0.73 -12.15 -12.27
C LEU A 16 1.03 -13.59 -11.80
N VAL A 17 0.04 -14.50 -11.87
CA VAL A 17 0.16 -15.91 -11.47
C VAL A 17 0.98 -16.74 -12.49
N MET A 18 1.14 -16.25 -13.73
CA MET A 18 1.80 -17.02 -14.80
C MET A 18 3.33 -16.86 -14.89
N THR A 19 3.96 -16.02 -14.06
CA THR A 19 5.43 -15.86 -14.07
C THR A 19 6.03 -16.07 -12.67
N LYS A 20 6.44 -17.32 -12.42
CA LYS A 20 7.14 -17.76 -11.21
C LYS A 20 8.25 -16.77 -10.79
N TYR A 21 8.17 -16.28 -9.55
CA TYR A 21 9.23 -15.58 -8.81
C TYR A 21 9.86 -14.40 -9.57
N GLN A 22 9.09 -13.32 -9.77
CA GLN A 22 9.60 -12.10 -10.41
C GLN A 22 10.55 -11.32 -9.48
N MET A 23 11.57 -10.71 -10.09
CA MET A 23 12.45 -9.78 -9.38
C MET A 23 11.71 -8.48 -9.08
N VAL A 24 11.81 -8.00 -7.84
CA VAL A 24 11.16 -6.74 -7.44
C VAL A 24 11.61 -5.57 -8.31
N LEU A 25 12.90 -5.52 -8.67
CA LEU A 25 13.45 -4.50 -9.57
C LEU A 25 12.69 -4.43 -10.90
N SER A 26 12.46 -5.57 -11.56
CA SER A 26 11.76 -5.57 -12.85
C SER A 26 10.31 -5.13 -12.71
N LEU A 27 9.63 -5.47 -11.61
CA LEU A 27 8.26 -5.02 -11.37
C LEU A 27 8.19 -3.49 -11.15
N CYS A 28 9.17 -2.92 -10.45
CA CYS A 28 9.29 -1.47 -10.29
C CYS A 28 9.53 -0.79 -11.65
N GLU A 29 10.45 -1.30 -12.47
CA GLU A 29 10.73 -0.77 -13.82
C GLU A 29 9.50 -0.88 -14.74
N GLU A 30 8.78 -2.01 -14.70
CA GLU A 30 7.56 -2.24 -15.48
C GLU A 30 6.46 -1.26 -15.06
N GLY A 31 6.22 -1.09 -13.75
CA GLY A 31 5.22 -0.18 -13.22
C GLY A 31 5.48 1.27 -13.64
N ASP A 32 6.72 1.74 -13.52
CA ASP A 32 7.11 3.08 -13.94
C ASP A 32 6.97 3.26 -15.46
N ALA A 33 7.35 2.25 -16.25
CA ALA A 33 7.19 2.26 -17.70
C ALA A 33 5.70 2.35 -18.11
N MET A 34 4.83 1.59 -17.45
CA MET A 34 3.38 1.63 -17.67
C MET A 34 2.79 2.99 -17.34
N ILE A 35 3.17 3.61 -16.20
CA ILE A 35 2.72 4.95 -15.83
C ILE A 35 3.11 5.97 -16.92
N MET A 36 4.35 5.93 -17.39
CA MET A 36 4.82 6.83 -18.43
C MET A 36 4.10 6.59 -19.77
N ALA A 37 3.83 5.34 -20.12
CA ALA A 37 3.10 4.97 -21.33
C ALA A 37 1.64 5.46 -21.29
N GLU A 38 0.91 5.24 -20.18
CA GLU A 38 -0.49 5.63 -20.05
C GLU A 38 -0.67 7.15 -19.94
N THR A 39 0.16 7.82 -19.13
CA THR A 39 0.13 9.29 -19.02
C THR A 39 0.51 9.98 -20.34
N GLY A 40 1.35 9.35 -21.16
CA GLY A 40 1.67 9.80 -22.51
C GLY A 40 0.49 9.77 -23.49
N LYS A 41 -0.54 8.94 -23.24
CA LYS A 41 -1.72 8.80 -24.12
C LYS A 41 -2.74 9.92 -23.95
N ILE A 42 -2.86 10.48 -22.74
CA ILE A 42 -3.82 11.53 -22.38
C ILE A 42 -3.25 12.94 -22.61
N PHE A 43 -4.10 13.96 -22.72
CA PHE A 43 -3.69 15.39 -22.81
C PHE A 43 -2.55 15.70 -23.80
N LYS A 44 -2.56 15.09 -25.00
CA LYS A 44 -1.49 15.27 -26.01
C LYS A 44 -1.47 16.67 -26.66
N LYS A 45 -2.59 17.40 -26.60
CA LYS A 45 -2.71 18.74 -27.18
C LYS A 45 -2.05 19.81 -26.29
N GLU A 46 -1.97 19.55 -24.99
CA GLU A 46 -1.35 20.46 -24.01
C GLU A 46 0.13 20.09 -23.82
N LYS A 47 1.00 20.68 -24.64
CA LYS A 47 2.45 20.38 -24.64
C LYS A 47 3.17 20.79 -23.35
N GLU A 48 2.63 21.76 -22.62
CA GLU A 48 3.22 22.27 -21.38
C GLU A 48 2.68 21.58 -20.12
N MET A 49 1.66 20.72 -20.25
CA MET A 49 1.08 20.02 -19.11
C MET A 49 2.05 18.94 -18.59
N LYS A 50 2.45 19.08 -17.33
CA LYS A 50 3.30 18.09 -16.66
C LYS A 50 2.47 16.89 -16.22
N LYS A 51 2.90 15.69 -16.61
CA LYS A 51 2.26 14.42 -16.26
C LYS A 51 3.29 13.31 -16.20
N GLY A 52 3.03 12.29 -15.41
CA GLY A 52 3.93 11.16 -15.23
C GLY A 52 3.91 10.63 -13.80
N ILE A 53 5.07 10.14 -13.37
CA ILE A 53 5.27 9.52 -12.06
C ILE A 53 5.29 10.61 -10.98
N ALA A 54 4.40 10.48 -9.99
CA ALA A 54 4.39 11.31 -8.78
C ALA A 54 5.11 10.62 -7.63
N PHE A 55 4.93 9.31 -7.53
CA PHE A 55 5.60 8.45 -6.56
C PHE A 55 6.08 7.19 -7.30
N PRO A 56 7.38 6.86 -7.28
CA PRO A 56 7.92 5.73 -8.03
C PRO A 56 7.34 4.41 -7.52
N THR A 57 7.17 3.46 -8.42
CA THR A 57 6.66 2.14 -8.08
C THR A 57 7.57 1.50 -7.04
N SER A 58 7.03 1.30 -5.84
CA SER A 58 7.75 0.76 -4.69
C SER A 58 7.08 -0.54 -4.26
N ILE A 59 7.86 -1.58 -4.01
CA ILE A 59 7.35 -2.91 -3.67
C ILE A 59 8.04 -3.40 -2.40
N SER A 60 7.36 -3.24 -1.28
CA SER A 60 7.89 -3.58 0.05
C SER A 60 7.43 -4.95 0.52
N VAL A 61 8.37 -5.88 0.66
CA VAL A 61 8.11 -7.29 0.99
C VAL A 61 8.24 -7.54 2.50
N ASN A 62 7.30 -8.30 3.07
CA ASN A 62 7.24 -8.75 4.46
C ASN A 62 7.45 -7.60 5.46
N ASN A 63 8.56 -7.64 6.21
CA ASN A 63 8.92 -6.69 7.26
C ASN A 63 9.42 -5.33 6.72
N CYS A 64 9.65 -5.21 5.42
CA CYS A 64 9.91 -3.91 4.80
C CYS A 64 8.64 -3.06 4.90
N VAL A 65 8.72 -1.88 5.51
CA VAL A 65 7.58 -1.02 5.83
C VAL A 65 7.03 -0.35 4.56
N CYS A 66 7.85 0.46 3.88
CA CYS A 66 7.49 1.18 2.66
C CYS A 66 8.74 1.56 1.85
N HIS A 67 8.52 2.12 0.65
CA HIS A 67 9.52 2.80 -0.18
C HIS A 67 10.71 1.94 -0.64
N PHE A 68 10.48 0.64 -0.83
CA PHE A 68 11.50 -0.23 -1.43
C PHE A 68 11.42 -0.16 -2.96
N SER A 69 12.32 0.60 -3.56
CA SER A 69 12.53 0.71 -5.01
C SER A 69 14.00 0.44 -5.30
N PRO A 70 14.41 -0.83 -5.49
CA PRO A 70 15.82 -1.20 -5.58
C PRO A 70 16.49 -0.61 -6.82
N LEU A 71 17.78 -0.32 -6.71
CA LEU A 71 18.64 0.07 -7.84
C LEU A 71 19.21 -1.17 -8.53
N LYS A 72 19.69 -1.02 -9.77
CA LYS A 72 20.38 -2.09 -10.52
C LYS A 72 21.65 -2.63 -9.83
N SER A 73 22.22 -1.83 -8.93
CA SER A 73 23.39 -2.19 -8.13
C SER A 73 23.03 -2.93 -6.83
N ASP A 74 21.76 -2.89 -6.43
CA ASP A 74 21.31 -3.51 -5.19
C ASP A 74 21.18 -5.02 -5.36
N LYS A 75 21.07 -5.72 -4.23
CA LYS A 75 20.89 -7.17 -4.25
C LYS A 75 19.52 -7.52 -4.79
N ASP A 76 19.48 -8.55 -5.63
CA ASP A 76 18.25 -9.11 -6.16
C ASP A 76 17.28 -9.50 -5.04
N CYS A 77 16.09 -8.93 -5.10
CA CYS A 77 14.96 -9.33 -4.27
C CYS A 77 13.96 -10.07 -5.14
N ILE A 78 13.75 -11.35 -4.85
CA ILE A 78 12.88 -12.24 -5.61
C ILE A 78 11.69 -12.60 -4.72
N LEU A 79 10.47 -12.35 -5.22
CA LEU A 79 9.23 -12.63 -4.51
C LEU A 79 9.02 -14.13 -4.34
N LYS A 80 8.61 -14.58 -3.15
CA LYS A 80 8.36 -16.00 -2.87
C LYS A 80 6.91 -16.27 -2.53
N GLU A 81 6.47 -17.50 -2.76
CA GLU A 81 5.17 -17.99 -2.30
C GLU A 81 4.95 -17.67 -0.82
N GLY A 82 3.77 -17.10 -0.52
CA GLY A 82 3.40 -16.68 0.83
C GLY A 82 4.01 -15.36 1.29
N ASP A 83 4.83 -14.67 0.51
CA ASP A 83 5.33 -13.34 0.87
C ASP A 83 4.18 -12.32 0.93
N LEU A 84 4.21 -11.46 1.95
CA LEU A 84 3.29 -10.33 2.06
C LEU A 84 3.90 -9.14 1.30
N VAL A 85 3.28 -8.73 0.21
CA VAL A 85 3.81 -7.72 -0.70
C VAL A 85 2.94 -6.48 -0.64
N LYS A 86 3.59 -5.33 -0.51
CA LYS A 86 2.97 -4.01 -0.52
C LYS A 86 3.44 -3.26 -1.75
N ILE A 87 2.54 -2.99 -2.68
CA ILE A 87 2.81 -2.17 -3.87
C ILE A 87 2.31 -0.76 -3.58
N ASP A 88 3.14 0.25 -3.85
CA ASP A 88 2.83 1.67 -3.73
C ASP A 88 3.27 2.39 -5.01
N LEU A 89 2.36 3.14 -5.62
CA LEU A 89 2.65 3.93 -6.81
C LEU A 89 1.82 5.20 -6.82
N GLY A 90 2.33 6.23 -7.50
CA GLY A 90 1.67 7.51 -7.62
C GLY A 90 1.82 8.10 -9.00
N VAL A 91 0.73 8.64 -9.52
CA VAL A 91 0.67 9.30 -10.82
C VAL A 91 0.24 10.75 -10.61
N HIS A 92 0.76 11.67 -11.43
CA HIS A 92 0.22 13.02 -11.48
C HIS A 92 -0.16 13.45 -12.90
N VAL A 93 -1.17 14.32 -12.96
CA VAL A 93 -1.56 15.05 -14.16
C VAL A 93 -1.75 16.51 -13.78
N ASP A 94 -1.02 17.40 -14.43
CA ASP A 94 -0.99 18.84 -14.16
C ASP A 94 -0.67 19.20 -12.69
N GLY A 95 0.05 18.30 -12.00
CA GLY A 95 0.39 18.43 -10.58
C GLY A 95 -0.69 17.97 -9.61
N PHE A 96 -1.84 17.49 -10.09
CA PHE A 96 -2.80 16.75 -9.27
C PHE A 96 -2.36 15.31 -9.15
N ILE A 97 -2.22 14.83 -7.92
CA ILE A 97 -1.61 13.55 -7.60
C ILE A 97 -2.71 12.54 -7.29
N ALA A 98 -2.51 11.31 -7.73
CA ALA A 98 -3.28 10.14 -7.33
C ALA A 98 -2.28 9.07 -6.88
N ASN A 99 -2.28 8.77 -5.58
CA ASN A 99 -1.46 7.72 -5.00
C ASN A 99 -2.34 6.53 -4.61
N VAL A 100 -1.81 5.33 -4.78
CA VAL A 100 -2.47 4.09 -4.37
C VAL A 100 -1.44 3.12 -3.81
N ALA A 101 -1.81 2.48 -2.71
CA ALA A 101 -1.05 1.38 -2.15
C ALA A 101 -1.97 0.18 -1.93
N HIS A 102 -1.47 -1.02 -2.24
CA HIS A 102 -2.20 -2.26 -2.08
C HIS A 102 -1.32 -3.34 -1.44
N THR A 103 -1.91 -4.16 -0.58
CA THR A 103 -1.21 -5.24 0.13
C THR A 103 -1.87 -6.57 -0.19
N PHE A 104 -1.08 -7.55 -0.64
CA PHE A 104 -1.56 -8.90 -0.93
C PHE A 104 -0.49 -9.94 -0.55
N VAL A 105 -0.87 -11.22 -0.64
CA VAL A 105 0.04 -12.35 -0.41
C VAL A 105 0.28 -13.07 -1.74
N VAL A 106 1.53 -13.40 -2.03
CA VAL A 106 1.94 -14.08 -3.28
C VAL A 106 1.48 -15.53 -3.28
N ASP A 107 0.96 -15.99 -4.43
CA ASP A 107 0.59 -17.39 -4.72
C ASP A 107 -0.39 -18.02 -3.71
N VAL A 108 -1.45 -17.27 -3.34
CA VAL A 108 -2.56 -17.84 -2.57
C VAL A 108 -3.47 -18.63 -3.49
N ALA A 109 -3.55 -19.95 -3.30
CA ALA A 109 -4.42 -20.81 -4.09
C ALA A 109 -5.90 -20.39 -3.95
N GLN A 110 -6.62 -20.36 -5.07
CA GLN A 110 -8.03 -19.98 -5.11
C GLN A 110 -8.88 -20.86 -4.19
N GLY A 111 -9.70 -20.23 -3.35
CA GLY A 111 -10.57 -20.91 -2.39
C GLY A 111 -9.93 -21.21 -1.03
N ILE A 112 -8.63 -20.95 -0.85
CA ILE A 112 -7.97 -21.07 0.46
C ILE A 112 -8.05 -19.72 1.19
N GLN A 113 -8.62 -19.74 2.39
CA GLN A 113 -8.59 -18.58 3.28
C GLN A 113 -7.21 -18.45 3.94
N MET A 114 -6.63 -17.27 3.87
CA MET A 114 -5.41 -16.96 4.61
C MET A 114 -5.70 -16.88 6.10
N THR A 115 -4.87 -17.52 6.92
CA THR A 115 -5.01 -17.56 8.37
C THR A 115 -3.76 -17.05 9.07
N GLY A 116 -3.92 -16.59 10.31
CA GLY A 116 -2.82 -16.15 11.17
C GLY A 116 -2.43 -14.69 10.95
N GLN A 117 -1.23 -14.33 11.41
CA GLN A 117 -0.82 -12.95 11.61
C GLN A 117 -0.83 -12.09 10.34
N LYS A 118 -0.54 -12.68 9.16
CA LYS A 118 -0.60 -11.98 7.88
C LYS A 118 -2.03 -11.60 7.51
N ALA A 119 -2.98 -12.50 7.75
CA ALA A 119 -4.40 -12.24 7.51
C ALA A 119 -4.94 -11.19 8.49
N ASP A 120 -4.55 -11.27 9.76
CA ASP A 120 -4.92 -10.28 10.79
C ASP A 120 -4.42 -8.88 10.42
N ALA A 121 -3.16 -8.77 9.98
CA ALA A 121 -2.58 -7.50 9.55
C ALA A 121 -3.28 -6.90 8.33
N ILE A 122 -3.56 -7.71 7.30
CA ILE A 122 -4.27 -7.26 6.09
C ILE A 122 -5.70 -6.83 6.45
N LYS A 123 -6.39 -7.60 7.30
CA LYS A 123 -7.76 -7.29 7.71
C LYS A 123 -7.83 -6.03 8.56
N ALA A 124 -6.90 -5.86 9.50
CA ALA A 124 -6.78 -4.65 10.31
C ALA A 124 -6.53 -3.42 9.43
N ALA A 125 -5.60 -3.52 8.46
CA ALA A 125 -5.32 -2.45 7.50
C ALA A 125 -6.58 -2.04 6.73
N HIS A 126 -7.28 -3.02 6.16
CA HIS A 126 -8.49 -2.79 5.39
C HIS A 126 -9.59 -2.13 6.24
N LEU A 127 -9.81 -2.59 7.47
CA LEU A 127 -10.78 -1.97 8.38
C LEU A 127 -10.39 -0.54 8.79
N CYS A 128 -9.09 -0.24 8.91
CA CYS A 128 -8.63 1.13 9.13
C CYS A 128 -8.94 2.03 7.93
N VAL A 129 -8.73 1.55 6.70
CA VAL A 129 -9.09 2.29 5.48
C VAL A 129 -10.59 2.56 5.42
N GLU A 130 -11.44 1.57 5.69
CA GLU A 130 -12.90 1.73 5.73
C GLU A 130 -13.34 2.74 6.82
N ALA A 131 -12.70 2.69 7.99
CA ALA A 131 -12.94 3.66 9.05
C ALA A 131 -12.54 5.08 8.62
N ALA A 132 -11.39 5.24 7.96
CA ALA A 132 -10.94 6.53 7.46
C ALA A 132 -11.86 7.09 6.38
N LEU A 133 -12.34 6.25 5.46
CA LEU A 133 -13.31 6.64 4.43
C LEU A 133 -14.57 7.27 5.04
N CYS A 134 -15.01 6.77 6.20
CA CYS A 134 -16.18 7.30 6.91
C CYS A 134 -15.89 8.56 7.76
N LEU A 135 -14.65 8.70 8.23
CA LEU A 135 -14.25 9.71 9.21
C LEU A 135 -13.57 10.94 8.59
N VAL A 136 -12.92 10.81 7.43
CA VAL A 136 -12.27 11.91 6.73
C VAL A 136 -13.32 12.71 5.97
N LYS A 137 -13.94 13.67 6.66
CA LYS A 137 -14.97 14.56 6.12
C LYS A 137 -14.93 15.94 6.79
N PRO A 138 -15.45 17.00 6.13
CA PRO A 138 -15.53 18.33 6.74
C PRO A 138 -16.24 18.29 8.10
N GLY A 139 -15.66 19.00 9.08
CA GLY A 139 -16.16 19.04 10.46
C GLY A 139 -15.53 18.02 11.40
N ASN A 140 -14.82 17.01 10.89
CA ASN A 140 -14.05 16.07 11.72
C ASN A 140 -12.59 16.52 11.89
N HIS A 141 -11.97 16.04 12.96
CA HIS A 141 -10.54 16.20 13.25
C HIS A 141 -9.77 14.89 13.02
N ASN A 142 -8.48 15.02 12.75
CA ASN A 142 -7.54 13.91 12.60
C ASN A 142 -7.51 12.95 13.80
N THR A 143 -7.71 13.46 15.01
CA THR A 143 -7.76 12.66 16.25
C THR A 143 -8.81 11.55 16.17
N HIS A 144 -9.97 11.81 15.57
CA HIS A 144 -11.01 10.80 15.40
C HIS A 144 -10.55 9.61 14.55
N VAL A 145 -9.76 9.88 13.50
CA VAL A 145 -9.20 8.84 12.64
C VAL A 145 -8.16 8.03 13.42
N THR A 146 -7.21 8.70 14.06
CA THR A 146 -6.14 8.06 14.85
C THR A 146 -6.69 7.20 15.99
N GLU A 147 -7.73 7.66 16.69
CA GLU A 147 -8.40 6.90 17.75
C GLU A 147 -9.14 5.67 17.21
N ALA A 148 -9.88 5.82 16.10
CA ALA A 148 -10.59 4.71 15.47
C ALA A 148 -9.61 3.62 15.01
N TRP A 149 -8.53 4.03 14.36
CA TRP A 149 -7.48 3.13 13.91
C TRP A 149 -6.81 2.41 15.07
N THR A 150 -6.49 3.11 16.16
CA THR A 150 -5.87 2.50 17.35
C THR A 150 -6.78 1.41 17.94
N LYS A 151 -8.10 1.66 17.99
CA LYS A 151 -9.08 0.64 18.44
C LYS A 151 -9.11 -0.58 17.51
N VAL A 152 -9.07 -0.36 16.19
CA VAL A 152 -8.99 -1.47 15.22
C VAL A 152 -7.69 -2.24 15.42
N ALA A 153 -6.53 -1.60 15.46
CA ALA A 153 -5.24 -2.26 15.62
C ALA A 153 -5.18 -3.12 16.91
N HIS A 154 -5.66 -2.56 18.03
CA HIS A 154 -5.71 -3.29 19.30
C HIS A 154 -6.61 -4.53 19.25
N SER A 155 -7.71 -4.51 18.47
CA SER A 155 -8.58 -5.68 18.32
C SER A 155 -7.89 -6.87 17.64
N PHE A 156 -6.79 -6.62 16.92
CA PHE A 156 -5.95 -7.64 16.28
C PHE A 156 -4.59 -7.84 16.99
N ASN A 157 -4.38 -7.25 18.17
CA ASN A 157 -3.08 -7.23 18.88
C ASN A 157 -1.92 -6.62 18.05
N LEU A 158 -2.25 -5.63 17.21
CA LEU A 158 -1.30 -4.90 16.38
C LEU A 158 -1.08 -3.48 16.92
N GLN A 159 0.05 -2.89 16.56
CA GLN A 159 0.39 -1.50 16.82
C GLN A 159 0.78 -0.79 15.52
N PHE A 160 0.47 0.48 15.40
CA PHE A 160 0.96 1.28 14.27
C PHE A 160 2.45 1.55 14.40
N PHE A 161 3.13 1.59 13.26
CA PHE A 161 4.47 2.14 13.21
C PHE A 161 4.42 3.65 13.52
N PHE A 162 5.15 4.06 14.55
CA PHE A 162 5.25 5.48 14.92
C PHE A 162 5.93 6.27 13.79
N TYR A 163 5.58 7.56 13.67
CA TYR A 163 6.13 8.48 12.66
C TYR A 163 5.71 8.22 11.20
N THR A 164 4.57 7.57 10.99
CA THR A 164 3.91 7.51 9.67
C THR A 164 2.92 8.66 9.54
N TRP A 165 2.82 9.27 8.36
CA TRP A 165 2.03 10.48 8.12
C TRP A 165 1.25 10.36 6.80
N ASP A 166 -0.06 10.56 6.85
CA ASP A 166 -0.86 10.86 5.66
C ASP A 166 -0.59 12.29 5.19
N HIS A 167 -0.93 12.60 3.93
CA HIS A 167 -0.62 13.88 3.33
C HIS A 167 -1.86 14.54 2.73
N GLN A 168 -2.04 15.84 2.98
CA GLN A 168 -2.94 16.68 2.23
C GLN A 168 -2.32 16.91 0.84
N GLN A 169 -3.10 16.64 -0.20
CA GLN A 169 -2.67 16.87 -1.57
C GLN A 169 -3.27 18.18 -2.10
N SER A 170 -2.43 18.97 -2.75
CA SER A 170 -2.85 20.10 -3.58
C SER A 170 -1.95 20.14 -4.82
N ARG A 171 -2.30 20.98 -5.80
CA ARG A 171 -1.58 21.00 -7.09
C ARG A 171 -0.09 21.26 -6.87
N GLY A 172 0.74 20.24 -7.14
CA GLY A 172 2.19 20.29 -6.99
C GLY A 172 2.72 20.19 -5.55
N LEU A 173 1.88 19.85 -4.57
CA LEU A 173 2.26 19.79 -3.15
C LEU A 173 1.65 18.59 -2.43
N LEU A 174 2.51 17.85 -1.73
CA LEU A 174 2.15 16.84 -0.73
C LEU A 174 2.56 17.39 0.65
N ALA A 175 1.59 17.78 1.48
CA ALA A 175 1.84 18.35 2.80
C ALA A 175 1.47 17.34 3.90
N PRO A 176 2.35 17.04 4.88
CA PRO A 176 2.07 16.03 5.90
C PRO A 176 0.94 16.47 6.84
N ILE A 177 0.10 15.51 7.24
CA ILE A 177 -0.94 15.60 8.26
C ILE A 177 -0.61 14.58 9.36
N PRO A 178 -0.76 14.90 10.66
CA PRO A 178 -0.54 13.96 11.76
C PRO A 178 -1.65 12.91 11.88
N VAL A 179 -1.85 12.13 10.83
CA VAL A 179 -2.62 10.89 10.81
C VAL A 179 -1.63 9.78 10.40
N PRO A 180 -1.55 8.63 11.10
CA PRO A 180 -0.69 7.52 10.71
C PRO A 180 -0.96 7.06 9.27
N HIS A 181 -0.14 6.15 8.72
CA HIS A 181 -0.47 5.49 7.45
C HIS A 181 -1.13 4.12 7.71
N PRO A 182 -2.26 3.77 7.07
CA PRO A 182 -3.13 2.67 7.49
C PRO A 182 -2.57 1.28 7.17
N THR A 183 -1.48 1.16 6.40
CA THR A 183 -0.89 -0.14 6.02
C THR A 183 0.37 -0.49 6.83
N LEU A 184 0.81 0.39 7.74
CA LEU A 184 2.10 0.25 8.43
C LEU A 184 1.90 -0.18 9.87
N PHE A 185 1.79 -1.51 10.06
CA PHE A 185 1.67 -2.14 11.37
C PHE A 185 2.96 -2.84 11.79
N GLN A 186 3.20 -2.86 13.09
CA GLN A 186 4.14 -3.74 13.76
C GLN A 186 3.42 -4.46 14.90
N GLN A 187 3.84 -5.68 15.22
CA GLN A 187 3.31 -6.36 16.40
C GLN A 187 3.69 -5.62 17.68
N GLN A 188 2.79 -5.62 18.66
CA GLN A 188 3.21 -5.36 20.03
C GLN A 188 4.12 -6.51 20.47
N PRO A 189 5.23 -6.22 21.18
CA PRO A 189 5.96 -7.26 21.88
C PRO A 189 4.96 -8.04 22.75
N ALA A 190 5.06 -9.38 22.76
CA ALA A 190 4.30 -10.18 23.71
C ALA A 190 4.51 -9.59 25.12
N PRO A 191 3.47 -9.46 25.95
CA PRO A 191 3.65 -9.02 27.32
C PRO A 191 4.66 -9.98 27.96
N THR A 192 5.84 -9.46 28.32
CA THR A 192 6.79 -10.21 29.13
C THR A 192 6.06 -10.55 30.42
N ASP A 193 5.79 -11.82 30.63
CA ASP A 193 5.25 -12.33 31.88
C ASP A 193 6.27 -12.02 32.98
N SER A 194 6.12 -10.86 33.62
CA SER A 194 6.84 -10.52 34.85
C SER A 194 6.14 -11.15 36.07
N GLY A 195 5.50 -12.30 35.87
CA GLY A 195 4.88 -13.15 36.88
C GLY A 195 5.75 -14.35 37.27
N LEU A 196 6.83 -14.12 38.02
CA LEU A 196 7.49 -15.06 38.93
C LEU A 196 8.14 -14.19 40.01
N GLY A 197 7.69 -14.09 41.27
CA GLY A 197 7.05 -15.10 42.11
C GLY A 197 8.04 -15.64 43.15
N ARG A 198 8.48 -14.80 44.10
CA ARG A 198 8.71 -15.07 45.54
C ARG A 198 9.50 -13.95 46.21
#